data_AF-A0A973KUK7-F1
#
_entry.id   AF-A0A973KUK7-F1
#
_cell.length_a   1.000
_cell.length_b   1.000
_cell.length_c   1.000
_cell.angle_alpha   90.00
_cell.angle_beta   90.00
_cell.angle_gamma   90.00
#
_symmetry.space_group_name_H-M   'P 1'
#
loop_
_entity.id
_entity.type
_entity.pdbx_description
1 polymer ?
#
loop_
_entity_poly.entity_id
_entity_poly.type
_entity_poly.pdbx_seq_one_letter_code
_entity_poly.pdbx_strand_id
1 'polypeptide(L)'
;MFWVVLLLLAWAAAGTACTRLCLAAVRAADADVAAHARRHDLTLYEAAFLSGGPGRVADLTMVSMARQRRLLLAHTGWATVVDPRGRDDMERSVIGAIGPEP
;
A
#
# COMPACT_ATOMS: atom_id res chain seq x y z
N MET A 1 56.62 -7.15 -13.16
CA MET A 1 55.73 -7.24 -11.97
C MET A 1 54.72 -6.09 -11.90
N PHE A 2 55.08 -4.85 -12.26
CA PHE A 2 54.17 -3.69 -12.30
C PHE A 2 52.94 -3.87 -13.21
N TRP A 3 53.10 -4.55 -14.35
CA TRP A 3 52.02 -4.84 -15.29
C TRP A 3 50.87 -5.65 -14.70
N VAL A 4 51.15 -6.60 -13.83
CA VAL A 4 50.12 -7.41 -13.16
C VAL A 4 49.32 -6.56 -12.18
N VAL A 5 50.01 -5.66 -11.46
CA VAL A 5 49.37 -4.69 -10.55
C VAL A 5 48.47 -3.72 -11.34
N LEU A 6 48.94 -3.21 -12.47
CA LEU A 6 48.15 -2.35 -13.35
C LEU A 6 46.92 -3.09 -13.92
N LEU A 7 47.07 -4.36 -14.32
CA LEU A 7 45.98 -5.18 -14.82
C LEU A 7 44.92 -5.43 -13.73
N LEU A 8 45.35 -5.77 -12.52
CA LEU A 8 44.45 -5.95 -11.37
C LEU A 8 43.70 -4.66 -11.03
N LEU A 9 44.38 -3.52 -11.06
CA LEU A 9 43.77 -2.22 -10.80
C LEU A 9 42.71 -1.88 -11.86
N ALA A 10 43.01 -2.13 -13.14
CA ALA A 10 42.07 -1.91 -14.24
C ALA A 10 40.84 -2.83 -14.13
N TRP A 11 41.06 -4.10 -13.75
CA TRP A 11 39.98 -5.07 -13.57
C TRP A 11 39.08 -4.71 -12.38
N ALA A 12 39.67 -4.28 -11.26
CA ALA A 12 38.94 -3.76 -10.11
C ALA A 12 38.14 -2.50 -10.46
N ALA A 13 38.72 -1.58 -11.23
CA ALA A 13 38.02 -0.38 -11.70
C ALA A 13 36.83 -0.72 -12.61
N ALA A 14 37.00 -1.65 -13.55
CA ALA A 14 35.93 -2.11 -14.42
C ALA A 14 34.81 -2.81 -13.63
N GLY A 15 35.17 -3.69 -12.70
CA GLY A 15 34.23 -4.36 -11.81
C GLY A 15 33.40 -3.37 -11.00
N THR A 16 34.07 -2.44 -10.31
CA THR A 16 33.41 -1.42 -9.49
C THR A 16 32.52 -0.48 -10.30
N ALA A 17 32.92 -0.08 -11.50
CA ALA A 17 32.09 0.72 -12.39
C ALA A 17 30.82 -0.04 -12.81
N CYS A 18 30.96 -1.32 -13.18
CA CYS A 18 29.83 -2.17 -13.54
C CYS A 18 28.86 -2.34 -12.36
N THR A 19 29.36 -2.63 -11.15
CA THR A 19 28.49 -2.76 -9.98
C THR A 19 27.78 -1.45 -9.65
N ARG A 20 28.47 -0.31 -9.75
CA ARG A 20 27.86 1.01 -9.51
C ARG A 20 26.78 1.33 -10.54
N LEU A 21 26.98 0.97 -11.81
CA LEU A 21 25.97 1.14 -12.86
C LEU A 21 24.76 0.25 -12.62
N CYS A 22 24.95 -1.02 -12.28
CA CYS A 22 23.85 -1.93 -11.93
C CYS A 22 23.06 -1.42 -10.72
N LEU A 23 23.75 -0.98 -9.67
CA LEU A 23 23.10 -0.41 -8.48
C LEU A 23 22.37 0.90 -8.80
N ALA A 24 22.93 1.75 -9.65
CA ALA A 24 22.27 2.97 -10.10
C ALA A 24 21.01 2.65 -10.92
N ALA A 25 21.07 1.66 -11.81
CA ALA A 25 19.93 1.22 -12.62
C ALA A 25 18.81 0.64 -11.76
N VAL A 26 19.15 -0.21 -10.78
CA VAL A 26 18.17 -0.76 -9.83
C VAL A 26 17.53 0.35 -8.99
N ARG A 27 18.33 1.28 -8.45
CA ARG A 27 17.80 2.41 -7.68
C ARG A 27 16.90 3.32 -8.52
N ALA A 28 17.23 3.54 -9.79
CA ALA A 28 16.39 4.30 -10.70
C ALA A 28 15.06 3.57 -10.98
N ALA A 29 15.11 2.25 -11.21
CA ALA A 29 13.92 1.43 -11.38
C ALA A 29 13.02 1.43 -10.13
N ASP A 30 13.59 1.29 -8.94
CA ASP A 30 12.84 1.37 -7.67
C ASP A 30 12.21 2.77 -7.48
N ALA A 31 12.93 3.83 -7.85
CA ALA A 31 12.42 5.19 -7.80
C ALA A 31 11.27 5.43 -8.80
N ASP A 32 11.36 4.86 -10.01
CA ASP A 32 10.31 4.92 -11.02
C ASP A 32 9.07 4.14 -10.59
N VAL A 33 9.24 2.96 -9.99
CA VAL A 33 8.15 2.17 -9.40
C VAL A 33 7.50 2.95 -8.25
N ALA A 34 8.29 3.54 -7.36
CA ALA A 34 7.78 4.35 -6.25
C ALA A 34 7.11 5.66 -6.73
N ALA A 35 7.56 6.23 -7.84
CA ALA A 35 6.93 7.40 -8.47
C ALA A 35 5.62 7.03 -9.18
N HIS A 36 5.57 5.86 -9.83
CA HIS A 36 4.35 5.30 -10.41
C HIS A 36 3.31 4.93 -9.34
N ALA A 37 3.75 4.32 -8.24
CA ALA A 37 2.90 4.04 -7.08
C ALA A 37 2.33 5.32 -6.50
N ARG A 38 3.12 6.40 -6.39
CA ARG A 38 2.62 7.71 -5.94
C ARG A 38 1.62 8.38 -6.90
N ARG A 39 1.67 8.02 -8.19
CA ARG A 39 0.81 8.59 -9.24
C ARG A 39 -0.48 7.78 -9.46
N HIS A 40 -0.45 6.49 -9.10
CA HIS A 40 -1.58 5.56 -9.12
C HIS A 40 -1.75 4.92 -7.74
N ASP A 41 -1.77 5.72 -6.68
CA ASP A 41 -1.89 5.18 -5.34
C ASP A 41 -3.33 4.71 -5.17
N LEU A 42 -3.55 3.45 -5.53
CA LEU A 42 -4.82 2.75 -5.37
C LEU A 42 -5.20 2.94 -3.91
N THR A 43 -6.34 3.60 -3.69
CA THR A 43 -6.83 3.75 -2.34
C THR A 43 -7.04 2.36 -1.74
N LEU A 44 -6.93 2.25 -0.43
CA LEU A 44 -7.15 0.98 0.27
C LEU A 44 -8.53 0.36 -0.10
N TYR A 45 -9.52 1.21 -0.37
CA TYR A 45 -10.84 0.82 -0.89
C TYR A 45 -10.78 0.27 -2.33
N GLU A 46 -10.06 0.91 -3.25
CA GLU A 46 -9.88 0.41 -4.62
C GLU A 46 -9.10 -0.90 -4.66
N ALA A 47 -8.05 -1.02 -3.84
CA ALA A 47 -7.31 -2.28 -3.69
C ALA A 47 -8.22 -3.40 -3.15
N ALA A 48 -9.10 -3.10 -2.19
CA ALA A 48 -10.10 -4.05 -1.70
C ALA A 48 -11.12 -4.42 -2.80
N PHE A 49 -11.56 -3.44 -3.61
CA PHE A 49 -12.46 -3.67 -4.73
C PHE A 49 -11.85 -4.58 -5.78
N LEU A 50 -10.62 -4.30 -6.21
CA LEU A 50 -9.94 -5.12 -7.22
C LEU A 50 -9.66 -6.54 -6.73
N SER A 51 -9.49 -6.72 -5.42
CA SER A 51 -9.11 -8.00 -4.83
C SER A 51 -10.28 -8.85 -4.32
N GLY A 52 -11.51 -8.34 -4.33
CA GLY A 52 -12.67 -9.08 -3.84
C GLY A 52 -14.03 -8.42 -4.09
N GLY A 53 -14.09 -7.41 -4.94
CA GLY A 53 -15.30 -6.69 -5.29
C GLY A 53 -15.85 -5.83 -4.16
N PRO A 54 -17.11 -5.36 -4.29
CA PRO A 54 -17.71 -4.40 -3.37
C PRO A 54 -17.91 -4.96 -1.95
N GLY A 55 -18.13 -6.27 -1.78
CA GLY A 55 -18.22 -6.89 -0.45
C GLY A 55 -16.94 -6.71 0.35
N ARG A 56 -15.78 -6.86 -0.29
CA ARG A 56 -14.48 -6.69 0.37
C ARG A 56 -14.19 -5.24 0.75
N VAL A 57 -14.74 -4.28 0.01
CA VAL A 57 -14.70 -2.85 0.38
C VAL A 57 -15.53 -2.59 1.63
N ALA A 58 -16.73 -3.17 1.72
CA ALA A 58 -17.57 -3.06 2.91
C ALA A 58 -16.89 -3.67 4.15
N ASP A 59 -16.30 -4.86 4.01
CA ASP A 59 -15.54 -5.51 5.08
C ASP A 59 -14.35 -4.66 5.54
N LEU A 60 -13.55 -4.14 4.59
CA LEU A 60 -12.44 -3.26 4.90
C LEU A 60 -12.90 -2.01 5.66
N THR A 61 -14.01 -1.42 5.23
CA THR A 61 -14.58 -0.21 5.85
C THR A 61 -15.03 -0.51 7.28
N MET A 62 -15.77 -1.61 7.50
CA MET A 62 -16.19 -2.04 8.84
C MET A 62 -15.00 -2.33 9.76
N VAL A 63 -13.97 -3.02 9.27
CA VAL A 63 -12.76 -3.33 10.05
C VAL A 63 -11.97 -2.04 10.36
N SER A 64 -11.87 -1.11 9.41
CA SER A 64 -11.23 0.19 9.62
C SER A 64 -11.95 0.99 10.72
N MET A 65 -13.28 1.08 10.65
CA MET A 65 -14.10 1.74 11.67
C MET A 65 -13.98 1.04 13.03
N ALA A 66 -13.93 -0.30 13.05
CA ALA A 66 -13.76 -1.06 14.29
C ALA A 66 -12.40 -0.84 14.94
N ARG A 67 -11.32 -0.80 14.15
CA ARG A 67 -9.98 -0.45 14.65
C ARG A 67 -9.91 0.97 15.21
N GLN A 68 -10.69 1.90 14.66
CA GLN A 68 -10.81 3.27 15.16
C GLN A 68 -11.79 3.41 16.34
N ARG A 69 -12.32 2.30 16.89
CA ARG A 69 -13.32 2.26 17.97
C ARG A 69 -14.63 3.00 17.65
N ARG A 70 -14.97 3.13 16.37
CA ARG A 70 -16.21 3.80 15.89
C ARG A 70 -17.32 2.83 15.52
N LEU A 71 -16.99 1.55 15.42
CA LEU A 71 -17.92 0.46 15.20
C LEU A 71 -17.54 -0.72 16.10
N LEU A 72 -18.52 -1.33 16.76
CA LEU A 72 -18.31 -2.54 17.54
C LEU A 72 -18.87 -3.73 16.76
N LEU A 73 -18.00 -4.68 16.43
CA LEU A 73 -18.38 -5.94 15.79
C LEU A 73 -18.50 -7.00 16.88
N ALA A 74 -19.72 -7.47 17.10
CA ALA A 74 -19.95 -8.62 17.95
C ALA A 74 -19.62 -9.91 17.18
N HIS A 75 -19.03 -10.88 17.88
CA HIS A 75 -18.77 -12.21 17.34
C HIS A 75 -20.05 -12.97 16.92
N THR A 76 -21.22 -12.46 17.30
CA THR A 76 -22.54 -12.96 16.93
C THR A 76 -23.03 -12.44 15.57
N GLY A 77 -22.25 -11.62 14.87
CA GLY A 77 -22.63 -11.02 13.59
C GLY A 77 -23.40 -9.70 13.71
N TRP A 78 -23.51 -9.13 14.91
CA TRP A 78 -24.12 -7.81 15.12
C TRP A 78 -23.08 -6.70 15.02
N ALA A 79 -23.45 -5.58 14.40
CA ALA A 79 -22.65 -4.37 14.36
C ALA A 79 -23.36 -3.26 15.13
N THR A 80 -22.63 -2.55 16.01
CA THR A 80 -23.14 -1.37 16.69
C THR A 80 -22.30 -0.16 16.29
N VAL A 81 -22.95 0.83 15.68
CA VAL A 81 -22.33 2.11 15.35
C VAL A 81 -22.18 2.93 16.61
N VAL A 82 -20.94 3.25 16.99
CA VAL A 82 -20.63 4.07 18.17
C VAL A 82 -20.64 5.56 17.80
N ASP A 83 -20.15 5.88 16.59
CA ASP A 83 -20.10 7.23 16.05
C ASP A 83 -20.78 7.28 14.67
N PRO A 84 -21.97 7.90 14.55
CA PRO A 84 -22.73 7.93 13.30
C PRO A 84 -22.18 8.91 12.27
N ARG A 85 -21.17 9.72 12.59
CA ARG A 85 -20.58 10.67 11.64
C ARG A 85 -19.51 9.99 10.79
N GLY A 86 -19.87 9.49 9.61
CA GLY A 86 -18.92 8.96 8.64
C GLY A 86 -17.95 10.05 8.13
N ARG A 87 -16.64 9.74 8.13
CA ARG A 87 -15.57 10.67 7.74
C ARG A 87 -15.34 10.72 6.23
N ASP A 88 -15.66 9.62 5.56
CA ASP A 88 -15.60 9.49 4.10
C ASP A 88 -16.92 8.94 3.56
N ASP A 89 -17.03 8.85 2.23
CA ASP A 89 -18.24 8.35 1.56
C ASP A 89 -18.50 6.87 1.86
N MET A 90 -17.45 6.06 2.06
CA MET A 90 -17.55 4.62 2.28
C MET A 90 -18.07 4.34 3.68
N GLU A 91 -17.55 5.03 4.70
CA GLU A 91 -18.08 4.98 6.06
C GLU A 91 -19.54 5.46 6.10
N ARG A 92 -19.89 6.54 5.41
CA ARG A 92 -21.29 7.01 5.34
C ARG A 92 -22.20 5.98 4.68
N SER A 93 -21.73 5.32 3.62
CA SER A 93 -22.49 4.25 2.96
C SER A 93 -22.71 3.05 3.88
N VAL A 94 -21.66 2.60 4.59
CA VAL A 94 -21.78 1.50 5.55
C VAL A 94 -22.70 1.87 6.71
N ILE A 95 -22.54 3.05 7.30
CA ILE A 95 -23.40 3.55 8.39
C ILE A 95 -24.86 3.66 7.91
N GLY A 96 -25.10 4.15 6.70
CA GLY A 96 -26.45 4.21 6.13
C GLY A 96 -27.07 2.83 5.89
N ALA A 97 -26.25 1.82 5.59
CA ALA A 97 -26.71 0.45 5.37
C ALA A 97 -26.97 -0.33 6.66
N ILE A 98 -26.20 -0.08 7.74
CA ILE A 98 -26.31 -0.82 9.01
C ILE A 98 -27.04 -0.04 10.12
N GLY A 99 -27.08 1.27 10.01
CA GLY A 99 -27.68 2.17 10.97
C GLY A 99 -29.19 2.33 10.75
N PRO A 100 -29.92 2.89 11.73
CA PRO A 100 -31.31 3.25 11.54
C PRO A 100 -31.43 4.28 10.41
N GLU A 101 -32.44 4.12 9.54
CA GLU A 101 -32.71 5.10 8.50
C GLU A 101 -32.96 6.49 9.14
N PRO A 102 -32.46 7.57 8.52
CA PRO A 102 -32.74 8.93 8.99
C PRO A 102 -34.22 9.30 8.89
#